data_AF-A0A3D0HCY6-F1
#
_entry.id   AF-A0A3D0HCY6-F1
#
_cell.length_a   1.000
_cell.length_b   1.000
_cell.length_c   1.000
_cell.angle_alpha   90.00
_cell.angle_beta   90.00
_cell.angle_gamma   90.00
#
_symmetry.space_group_name_H-M   'P 1'
#
loop_
_entity.id
_entity.type
_entity.pdbx_description
1 polymer ?
#
loop_
_entity_poly.entity_id
_entity_poly.type
_entity_poly.pdbx_seq_one_letter_code
_entity_poly.pdbx_strand_id
1 'polypeptide(L)'
;MCTTILAGAKATADGSLIIARSADSDALKAQHMIFHKARKPAKLYRTSDFGGANQFEYRLPKKGYSYTTVPNWKTGLHGATGWNSKG
;
A
#
# COMPACT_ATOMS: atom_id res chain seq x y z
N MET A 1 5.32 9.51 -13.93
CA MET A 1 3.91 9.90 -14.12
C MET A 1 3.10 8.62 -14.10
N CYS A 2 2.01 8.53 -13.34
CA CYS A 2 1.21 7.31 -13.22
C CYS A 2 -0.14 7.45 -13.93
N THR A 3 -0.71 6.32 -14.34
CA THR A 3 -2.07 6.22 -14.92
C THR A 3 -2.95 5.36 -14.03
N THR A 4 -4.22 5.73 -13.86
CA THR A 4 -5.20 5.00 -13.05
C THR A 4 -6.40 4.61 -13.90
N ILE A 5 -6.92 3.39 -13.69
CA ILE A 5 -8.15 2.88 -14.28
C ILE A 5 -9.09 2.48 -13.15
N LEU A 6 -10.36 2.87 -13.27
CA LEU A 6 -11.44 2.48 -12.38
C LEU A 6 -12.53 1.81 -13.20
N ALA A 7 -12.96 0.62 -12.80
CA ALA A 7 -14.14 -0.04 -13.35
C ALA A 7 -15.05 -0.49 -12.22
N GLY A 8 -16.26 0.07 -12.18
CA GLY A 8 -17.27 -0.34 -11.20
C GLY A 8 -17.85 -1.72 -11.53
N ALA A 9 -18.42 -2.38 -10.53
CA ALA A 9 -19.00 -3.73 -10.65
C ALA A 9 -20.01 -3.90 -11.81
N LYS A 10 -20.75 -2.84 -12.17
CA LYS A 10 -21.71 -2.88 -13.30
C LYS A 10 -21.06 -2.69 -14.68
N ALA A 11 -19.79 -2.31 -14.72
CA ALA A 11 -19.03 -2.07 -15.95
C ALA A 11 -18.08 -3.24 -16.28
N THR A 12 -17.79 -4.12 -15.32
CA THR A 12 -16.98 -5.33 -15.48
C THR A 12 -17.84 -6.53 -15.87
N ALA A 13 -17.31 -7.42 -16.70
CA ALA A 13 -18.03 -8.61 -17.16
C ALA A 13 -18.41 -9.61 -16.05
N ASP A 14 -17.64 -9.65 -14.96
CA ASP A 14 -17.78 -10.61 -13.85
C ASP A 14 -18.36 -9.99 -12.57
N GLY A 15 -18.75 -8.72 -12.59
CA GLY A 15 -19.25 -8.02 -11.41
C GLY A 15 -18.17 -7.52 -10.44
N SER A 16 -16.88 -7.66 -10.75
CA SER A 16 -15.79 -7.22 -9.86
C SER A 16 -15.62 -5.69 -9.81
N LEU A 17 -15.18 -5.16 -8.67
CA LEU A 17 -14.71 -3.77 -8.57
C LEU A 17 -13.20 -3.75 -8.88
N ILE A 18 -12.79 -3.03 -9.92
CA ILE A 18 -11.39 -2.90 -10.30
C ILE A 18 -10.89 -1.49 -10.04
N ILE A 19 -9.86 -1.39 -9.20
CA ILE A 19 -9.09 -0.18 -8.94
C ILE A 19 -7.63 -0.51 -9.29
N ALA A 20 -7.17 -0.04 -10.45
CA ALA A 20 -5.85 -0.37 -10.98
C ALA A 20 -5.03 0.90 -11.26
N ARG A 21 -3.71 0.81 -11.13
CA ARG A 21 -2.78 1.92 -11.37
C ARG A 21 -1.42 1.40 -11.86
N SER A 22 -0.80 2.12 -12.79
CA SER A 22 0.64 1.99 -13.04
C SER A 22 1.43 2.69 -11.93
N ALA A 23 2.44 2.02 -11.38
CA ALA A 23 3.28 2.57 -10.30
C ALA A 23 4.63 3.06 -10.84
N ASP A 24 4.56 3.97 -11.82
CA ASP A 24 5.69 4.38 -12.64
C ASP A 24 6.75 5.14 -11.85
N SER A 25 8.00 4.71 -12.01
CA SER A 25 9.17 5.21 -11.29
C SER A 25 10.42 4.82 -12.08
N ASP A 26 11.55 4.63 -11.41
CA ASP A 26 12.77 4.09 -12.02
C ASP A 26 12.54 2.68 -12.57
N ALA A 27 13.03 2.41 -13.78
CA ALA A 27 12.91 1.11 -14.47
C ALA A 27 13.60 -0.04 -13.70
N LEU A 28 14.60 0.25 -12.88
CA LEU A 28 15.33 -0.72 -12.07
C LEU A 28 14.72 -0.91 -10.68
N LYS A 29 13.57 -0.29 -10.39
CA LYS A 29 12.88 -0.47 -9.12
C LYS A 29 12.13 -1.80 -9.10
N ALA A 30 12.74 -2.81 -8.50
CA ALA A 30 12.10 -4.09 -8.24
C ALA A 30 10.74 -3.92 -7.54
N GLN A 31 9.76 -4.72 -7.98
CA GLN A 31 8.45 -4.79 -7.35
C GLN A 31 8.40 -6.03 -6.47
N HIS A 32 7.95 -5.85 -5.23
CA HIS A 32 7.72 -6.95 -4.30
C HIS A 32 6.40 -6.75 -3.58
N MET A 33 5.63 -7.83 -3.46
CA MET A 33 4.37 -7.82 -2.73
C MET A 33 4.63 -8.29 -1.30
N ILE A 34 4.29 -7.45 -0.33
CA ILE A 34 4.46 -7.75 1.10
C ILE A 34 3.10 -7.94 1.75
N PHE A 35 2.97 -9.02 2.52
CA PHE A 35 1.82 -9.24 3.41
C PHE A 35 2.15 -8.79 4.84
N HIS A 36 1.42 -7.79 5.33
CA HIS A 36 1.51 -7.29 6.69
C HIS A 36 0.50 -8.00 7.57
N LYS A 37 0.96 -8.61 8.67
CA LYS A 37 0.09 -9.22 9.68
C LYS A 37 -0.75 -8.16 10.39
N ALA A 38 -1.92 -8.57 10.88
CA ALA A 38 -2.74 -7.72 11.74
C ALA A 38 -1.97 -7.31 13.00
N ARG A 39 -2.21 -6.09 13.49
CA ARG A 39 -1.43 -5.50 14.59
C ARG A 39 -2.29 -5.16 15.80
N LYS A 40 -1.77 -5.48 16.98
CA LYS A 40 -2.10 -4.94 18.31
C LYS A 40 -0.79 -4.94 19.15
N PRO A 41 -0.50 -3.96 20.02
CA PRO A 41 -1.26 -2.75 20.39
C PRO A 41 -0.97 -1.57 19.42
N ALA A 42 -1.34 -0.35 19.82
CA ALA A 42 -1.01 0.89 19.10
C ALA A 42 0.51 1.02 18.86
N LYS A 43 0.89 1.62 17.72
CA LYS A 43 2.28 1.81 17.28
C LYS A 43 2.42 3.25 16.77
N LEU A 44 3.53 3.89 17.11
CA LEU A 44 3.94 5.14 16.47
C LEU A 44 4.58 4.78 15.12
N TYR A 45 4.00 5.26 14.03
CA TYR A 45 4.62 5.19 12.71
C TYR A 45 5.52 6.40 12.52
N ARG A 46 6.73 6.19 12.02
CA ARG A 46 7.66 7.25 11.63
C ARG A 46 8.28 6.89 10.29
N THR A 47 8.36 7.87 9.41
CA THR A 47 9.04 7.70 8.12
C THR A 47 10.56 7.57 8.29
N SER A 48 11.13 8.16 9.34
CA SER A 48 12.55 8.09 9.69
C SER A 48 13.02 6.66 10.02
N ASP A 49 12.16 5.80 10.58
CA ASP A 49 12.45 4.38 10.84
C ASP A 49 12.77 3.59 9.55
N PHE A 50 12.49 4.17 8.37
CA PHE A 50 12.60 3.55 7.06
C PHE A 50 13.39 4.40 6.04
N GLY A 51 14.14 5.41 6.49
CA GLY A 51 14.88 6.32 5.59
C GLY A 51 13.97 7.19 4.72
N GLY A 52 12.82 7.62 5.25
CA GLY A 52 11.89 8.48 4.55
C GLY A 52 12.42 9.88 4.26
N ALA A 53 11.84 10.53 3.26
CA ALA A 53 12.28 11.85 2.78
C ALA A 53 11.93 13.02 3.73
N ASN A 54 11.19 12.76 4.81
CA ASN A 54 10.80 13.75 5.80
C ASN A 54 10.73 13.12 7.21
N GLN A 55 10.29 13.90 8.20
CA GLN A 55 10.17 13.49 9.60
C GLN A 55 8.71 13.25 10.00
N PHE A 56 7.86 12.76 9.09
CA PHE A 56 6.46 12.51 9.40
C PHE A 56 6.32 11.41 10.45
N GLU A 57 5.51 11.68 11.48
CA GLU A 57 5.15 10.72 12.52
C GLU A 57 3.63 10.72 12.79
N TYR A 58 3.06 9.55 13.06
CA TYR A 58 1.65 9.43 13.41
C TYR A 58 1.36 8.22 14.31
N ARG A 59 0.56 8.44 15.35
CA ARG A 59 0.13 7.35 16.25
C ARG A 59 -1.00 6.56 15.60
N LEU A 60 -0.69 5.34 15.19
CA LEU A 60 -1.66 4.45 14.55
C LEU A 60 -2.69 3.90 15.56
N PRO A 61 -3.91 3.54 15.10
CA PRO A 61 -4.93 2.91 15.93
C PRO A 61 -4.45 1.66 16.67
N LYS A 62 -5.15 1.30 17.77
CA LYS A 62 -4.83 0.11 18.58
C LYS A 62 -4.95 -1.20 17.80
N LYS A 63 -5.90 -1.28 16.87
CA LYS A 63 -6.16 -2.45 16.03
C LYS A 63 -5.89 -2.07 14.58
N GLY A 64 -4.96 -2.77 13.93
CA GLY A 64 -4.76 -2.71 12.48
C GLY A 64 -5.12 -4.05 11.84
N TYR A 65 -5.80 -4.02 10.70
CA TYR A 65 -6.04 -5.22 9.89
C TYR A 65 -4.75 -5.70 9.23
N SER A 66 -4.73 -6.96 8.81
CA SER A 66 -3.69 -7.44 7.89
C SER A 66 -3.97 -6.86 6.51
N TYR A 67 -2.92 -6.58 5.75
CA TYR A 67 -3.03 -5.97 4.44
C TYR A 67 -1.83 -6.27 3.56
N THR A 68 -2.02 -6.20 2.25
CA THR A 68 -0.94 -6.31 1.27
C THR A 68 -0.41 -4.93 0.92
N THR A 69 0.84 -4.87 0.45
CA THR A 69 1.41 -3.66 -0.16
C THR A 69 2.35 -4.05 -1.28
N VAL A 70 2.56 -3.14 -2.23
CA VAL A 70 3.71 -3.16 -3.14
C VAL A 70 4.59 -1.93 -2.86
N PRO A 71 5.44 -1.95 -1.81
CA PRO A 71 6.21 -0.78 -1.42
C PRO A 71 7.52 -0.67 -2.21
N ASN A 72 8.22 0.44 -2.02
CA ASN A 72 9.61 0.56 -2.46
C ASN A 72 10.45 -0.58 -1.87
N TRP A 73 11.26 -1.23 -2.71
CA TRP A 73 12.00 -2.42 -2.31
C TRP A 73 13.13 -2.19 -1.32
N LYS A 74 13.72 -0.99 -1.32
CA LYS A 74 14.79 -0.64 -0.37
C LYS A 74 14.24 -0.18 0.97
N THR A 75 13.22 0.68 0.95
CA THR A 75 12.76 1.37 2.16
C THR A 75 11.52 0.74 2.80
N GLY A 76 10.74 -0.05 2.06
CA GLY A 76 9.43 -0.52 2.54
C GLY A 76 8.37 0.60 2.65
N LEU A 77 8.69 1.82 2.22
CA LEU A 77 7.77 2.96 2.16
C LEU A 77 7.02 3.01 0.83
N HIS A 78 5.97 3.83 0.76
CA HIS A 78 5.14 4.03 -0.44
C HIS A 78 4.46 2.74 -0.94
N GLY A 79 3.61 2.14 -0.08
CA GLY A 79 2.83 0.94 -0.42
C GLY A 79 1.82 1.19 -1.54
N ALA A 80 2.30 1.18 -2.79
CA ALA A 80 1.65 1.75 -3.97
C ALA A 80 0.21 1.27 -4.20
N THR A 81 -0.07 0.02 -3.81
CA THR A 81 -1.39 -0.61 -3.86
C THR A 81 -1.46 -1.75 -2.85
N GLY A 82 -2.68 -2.20 -2.52
CA GLY A 82 -2.96 -3.34 -1.66
C GLY A 82 -4.43 -3.45 -1.29
N TRP A 83 -4.77 -4.54 -0.60
CA TRP A 83 -6.09 -4.77 0.02
C TRP A 83 -5.91 -5.25 1.45
N ASN A 84 -6.94 -5.10 2.28
CA ASN A 84 -6.89 -5.54 3.67
C ASN A 84 -7.82 -6.73 3.91
N SER A 85 -7.80 -7.29 5.13
CA SER A 85 -8.64 -8.46 5.46
C SER A 85 -10.15 -8.20 5.56
N LYS A 86 -10.62 -7.01 5.16
CA LYS A 86 -12.03 -6.63 5.09
C LYS A 86 -12.52 -6.36 3.66
N GLY A 87 -11.67 -6.54 2.65
CA GLY A 87 -11.93 -6.13 1.27
C GLY A 87 -11.27 -4.79 1.02
#